data_AF-A0A9E1YQU5-F1
#
_entry.id   AF-A0A9E1YQU5-F1
#
_cell.length_a   1.000
_cell.length_b   1.000
_cell.length_c   1.000
_cell.angle_alpha   90.00
_cell.angle_beta   90.00
_cell.angle_gamma   90.00
#
_symmetry.space_group_name_H-M   'P 1'
#
loop_
_entity.id
_entity.type
_entity.pdbx_description
1 polymer ?
#
loop_
_entity_poly.entity_id
_entity_poly.type
_entity_poly.pdbx_seq_one_letter_code
_entity_poly.pdbx_strand_id
1 'polypeptide(L)' 'DSIPCPWNLFEHAVVQADGSLLDEPSAAAAGDYVELRAEMDLVLVCSACPSSVGDISQGEPRGAAIELIS' A
#
# COMPACT_ATOMS: atom_id res chain seq x y z
N ASP A 1 -2.87 -2.82 23.83
CA ASP A 1 -3.21 -3.34 22.49
C ASP A 1 -3.14 -2.23 21.47
N SER A 2 -2.14 -2.26 20.60
CA SER A 2 -1.93 -1.26 19.55
C SER A 2 -2.20 -1.90 18.19
N ILE A 3 -2.96 -1.20 17.35
CA ILE A 3 -3.06 -1.52 15.93
C ILE A 3 -1.68 -1.21 15.32
N PRO A 4 -0.95 -2.18 14.73
CA PRO A 4 0.34 -1.91 14.12
C PRO A 4 0.16 -0.96 12.93
N CYS A 5 1.19 -0.17 12.62
CA CYS A 5 1.21 0.59 11.37
C CYS A 5 1.09 -0.38 10.19
N PRO A 6 0.24 -0.08 9.19
CA PRO A 6 0.16 -0.91 8.00
C PRO A 6 1.47 -0.82 7.22
N TRP A 7 1.73 -1.85 6.42
CA TRP A 7 2.65 -1.71 5.30
C TRP A 7 1.85 -1.24 4.09
N ASN A 8 1.97 0.04 3.76
CA ASN A 8 1.25 0.66 2.66
C ASN A 8 1.93 0.30 1.32
N LEU A 9 1.56 -0.85 0.77
CA LEU A 9 2.02 -1.29 -0.54
C LEU A 9 1.52 -0.32 -1.63
N PHE A 10 2.41 0.01 -2.56
CA PHE A 10 2.17 0.94 -3.68
C PHE A 10 1.85 2.40 -3.30
N GLU A 11 1.87 2.75 -2.02
CA GLU A 11 1.83 4.15 -1.60
C GLU A 11 3.14 4.84 -1.99
N HIS A 12 3.02 6.08 -2.47
CA HIS A 12 4.17 6.90 -2.82
C HIS A 12 4.22 8.13 -1.91
N ALA A 13 4.90 7.98 -0.77
CA ALA A 13 5.12 9.04 0.19
C ALA A 13 6.62 9.40 0.23
N VAL A 14 6.93 10.67 -0.02
CA VAL A 14 8.30 11.18 -0.11
C VAL A 14 8.60 12.03 1.12
N VAL A 15 9.66 11.66 1.85
CA VAL A 15 10.21 12.51 2.92
C VAL A 15 11.10 13.56 2.28
N GLN A 16 10.71 14.83 2.39
CA GLN A 16 11.48 15.95 1.85
C GLN A 16 12.70 16.28 2.74
N ALA A 17 13.62 17.08 2.20
CA ALA A 17 14.86 17.45 2.90
C ALA A 17 14.61 18.25 4.20
N ASP A 18 13.48 18.95 4.31
CA ASP A 18 13.06 19.67 5.51
C ASP A 18 12.29 18.79 6.52
N GLY A 19 12.12 17.51 6.21
CA GLY A 19 11.39 16.54 7.02
C GLY A 19 9.87 16.54 6.81
N SER A 20 9.34 17.36 5.91
CA SER A 20 7.93 17.28 5.53
C SER A 20 7.65 16.03 4.68
N LEU A 21 6.39 15.59 4.70
CA LEU A 21 5.90 14.48 3.87
C LEU A 21 5.15 15.06 2.67
N LEU A 22 5.50 14.56 1.49
CA LEU A 22 4.78 14.82 0.25
C LEU A 22 4.18 13.51 -0.25
N ASP A 23 2.87 13.52 -0.45
CA ASP A 23 2.16 12.44 -1.12
C ASP A 23 2.24 12.65 -2.62
N GLU A 24 2.67 11.63 -3.35
CA GLU A 24 2.76 11.61 -4.81
C GLU A 24 1.82 10.54 -5.39
N PRO A 25 1.47 10.61 -6.68
CA PRO A 25 0.71 9.57 -7.34
C PRO A 25 1.44 8.23 -7.20
N SER A 26 0.68 7.15 -6.95
CA SER A 26 1.24 5.81 -7.00
C SER A 26 1.89 5.56 -8.38
N ALA A 27 3.10 5.03 -8.37
CA ALA A 27 3.79 4.62 -9.59
C ALA A 27 3.32 3.24 -10.11
N ALA A 28 2.47 2.54 -9.35
CA ALA A 28 1.98 1.22 -9.72
C ALA A 28 0.92 1.29 -10.82
N ALA A 29 0.98 0.33 -11.74
CA ALA A 29 0.01 0.13 -12.80
C ALA A 29 -0.78 -1.17 -12.61
N ALA A 30 -1.86 -1.33 -13.37
CA ALA A 30 -2.62 -2.58 -13.39
C ALA A 30 -1.73 -3.76 -13.80
N GLY A 31 -1.60 -4.75 -12.93
CA GLY A 31 -0.76 -5.93 -13.12
C GLY A 31 0.57 -5.88 -12.37
N ASP A 32 0.97 -4.74 -11.80
CA ASP A 32 2.10 -4.70 -10.87
C ASP A 32 1.76 -5.48 -9.60
N TYR A 33 2.74 -6.24 -9.10
CA TYR A 33 2.57 -7.07 -7.92
C TYR A 33 3.82 -7.09 -7.05
N VAL A 34 3.62 -7.47 -5.79
CA VAL A 34 4.67 -7.90 -4.88
C VAL A 34 4.41 -9.36 -4.51
N GLU A 35 5.44 -10.19 -4.57
CA GLU A 35 5.38 -11.58 -4.10
C GLU A 35 6.09 -11.67 -2.76
N LEU A 36 5.42 -12.24 -1.77
CA LEU A 36 5.93 -12.37 -0.40
C LEU A 36 5.97 -13.84 -0.01
N ARG A 37 7.10 -14.28 0.55
CA ARG A 37 7.22 -15.61 1.14
C ARG A 37 6.87 -15.55 2.62
N ALA A 38 5.94 -16.40 3.05
CA ALA A 38 5.68 -16.61 4.46
C ALA A 38 6.83 -17.43 5.08
N GLU A 39 7.67 -16.81 5.92
CA GLU A 39 8.75 -17.50 6.65
C GLU A 39 8.23 -18.27 7.88
N MET A 40 6.95 -18.09 8.23
CA MET A 40 6.23 -18.75 9.31
C MET A 40 4.73 -18.74 9.04
N ASP A 41 3.96 -19.56 9.77
CA ASP A 41 2.50 -19.51 9.74
C ASP A 41 1.99 -18.12 10.13
N LEU A 42 1.12 -17.54 9.31
CA LEU A 42 0.64 -16.16 9.48
C LEU A 42 -0.84 -16.01 9.13
N VAL A 43 -1.43 -14.93 9.65
CA VAL A 43 -2.74 -14.42 9.21
C VAL A 43 -2.49 -13.10 8.50
N LEU A 44 -2.75 -13.06 7.20
CA LEU A 44 -2.63 -11.85 6.38
C LEU A 44 -3.96 -11.09 6.38
N VAL A 45 -3.91 -9.79 6.64
CA VAL A 45 -5.03 -8.87 6.46
C VAL A 45 -4.62 -7.82 5.44
N CYS A 46 -5.41 -7.66 4.39
CA CYS A 46 -5.21 -6.61 3.40
C CYS A 46 -6.46 -5.73 3.34
N SER A 47 -6.25 -4.42 3.27
CA SER A 47 -7.31 -3.44 3.06
C SER A 47 -6.94 -2.59 1.84
N ALA A 48 -7.78 -2.63 0.81
CA ALA A 48 -7.69 -1.67 -0.28
C ALA A 48 -8.10 -0.30 0.27
N CYS A 49 -7.14 0.62 0.42
CA CYS A 49 -7.37 1.93 1.01
C CYS A 49 -8.47 2.68 0.24
N PRO A 50 -9.57 3.09 0.88
CA PRO A 50 -10.69 3.76 0.21
C PRO A 50 -10.47 5.27 0.06
N SER A 51 -9.28 5.80 0.41
CA SER A 51 -9.05 7.24 0.43
C SER A 51 -9.11 7.83 -0.97
N SER A 52 -9.93 8.87 -1.12
CA SER A 52 -9.92 9.81 -2.24
C SER A 52 -9.26 11.14 -1.88
N VAL A 53 -8.62 11.21 -0.71
CA VAL A 53 -7.89 12.38 -0.20
C VAL A 53 -6.39 12.19 -0.44
N GLY A 54 -5.71 13.28 -0.82
CA GLY A 54 -4.30 13.25 -1.20
C GLY A 54 -4.11 12.85 -2.67
N ASP A 55 -2.86 12.71 -3.08
CA ASP A 55 -2.51 12.48 -4.49
C ASP A 55 -2.22 11.00 -4.82
N ILE A 56 -2.09 10.15 -3.79
CA ILE A 56 -1.72 8.72 -3.92
C ILE A 56 -2.66 7.95 -4.84
N SER A 57 -3.98 8.09 -4.65
CA SER A 57 -5.00 7.41 -5.46
C SER A 57 -5.50 8.24 -6.65
N GLN A 58 -4.98 9.46 -6.85
CA GLN A 58 -5.50 10.41 -7.84
C GLN A 58 -7.02 10.63 -7.73
N GLY A 59 -7.57 10.53 -6.51
CA GLY A 59 -9.01 10.61 -6.24
C GLY A 59 -9.83 9.39 -6.64
N GLU A 60 -9.22 8.37 -7.24
CA GLU A 60 -9.89 7.21 -7.84
C GLU A 60 -9.34 5.89 -7.25
N PRO A 61 -9.64 5.57 -5.98
CA PRO A 61 -9.13 4.36 -5.33
C PRO A 61 -9.59 3.10 -6.06
N ARG A 62 -8.69 2.11 -6.15
CA ARG A 62 -8.91 0.82 -6.84
C ARG A 62 -8.80 -0.34 -5.86
N GLY A 63 -9.41 -1.46 -6.23
CA GLY A 63 -9.29 -2.71 -5.46
C GLY A 63 -7.90 -3.34 -5.61
N ALA A 64 -7.55 -4.20 -4.65
CA ALA A 64 -6.38 -5.07 -4.69
C ALA A 64 -6.82 -6.53 -4.58
N ALA A 65 -6.11 -7.43 -5.25
CA ALA A 65 -6.31 -8.87 -5.14
C ALA A 65 -5.18 -9.50 -4.31
N ILE A 66 -5.51 -10.56 -3.57
CA ILE A 66 -4.53 -11.43 -2.93
C ILE A 66 -4.66 -12.80 -3.57
N GLU A 67 -3.53 -13.36 -3.98
CA GLU A 67 -3.45 -14.72 -4.49
C GLU A 67 -2.54 -15.53 -3.57
N LEU A 68 -2.98 -16.73 -3.21
CA LEU A 68 -2.16 -17.69 -2.46
C LEU A 68 -1.49 -18.62 -3.47
N ILE A 69 -0.16 -18.57 -3.51
CA ILE A 69 0.66 -19.42 -4.37
C ILE A 69 1.23 -20.54 -3.51
N SER A 70 0.97 -21.79 -3.91
CA SER A 70 1.40 -23.01 -3.20
C SER A 70 2.47 -23.76 -3.96
#